data_AF-A0AA38YB92-F1
#
_entry.id   AF-A0AA38YB92-F1
#
_cell.length_a   1.000
_cell.length_b   1.000
_cell.length_c   1.000
_cell.angle_alpha   90.00
_cell.angle_beta   90.00
_cell.angle_gamma   90.00
#
_symmetry.space_group_name_H-M   'P 1'
#
loop_
_entity.id
_entity.type
_entity.pdbx_description
1 polymer ?
#
loop_
_entity_poly.entity_id
_entity_poly.type
_entity_poly.pdbx_seq_one_letter_code
_entity_poly.pdbx_strand_id
1 'polypeptide(L)'
;MSTPGYASTLSTLRAQQADQPLSILALAEPITASQAQAQSQFEPGRRSDASTSSSYHNASSSAAAAAAAAAADTMADTSTSSLQLTPASLAADLAHYKDLFSKLRFSYLEQVTKEKYLRSIVGDPPSVVGHEENAALEARLGEMKVELKDKKQAVDGLVADMEAQARVLAGVYEDVNTKIGELDRASPEVERLRDEVEELRRELARRQGEDGKRRESDPRMNMSLDETRRALEEQNSRMAAVEDRIRALEREVPSKVARLEEVDRELTELDRRRNESVRLAVEGKRRKENGGRDEVEELGKWYRSQEVVLKGLGLDVEA
;
A
#
# COMPACT_ATOMS: atom_id res chain seq x y z
N MET A 1 -3.58 -4.98 -21.82
CA MET A 1 -4.19 -5.81 -20.76
C MET A 1 -4.00 -5.05 -19.44
N SER A 2 -4.96 -4.22 -19.05
CA SER A 2 -4.91 -3.55 -17.74
C SER A 2 -5.06 -4.61 -16.66
N THR A 3 -4.03 -4.77 -15.84
CA THR A 3 -4.14 -5.55 -14.61
C THR A 3 -5.30 -4.97 -13.79
N PRO A 4 -6.32 -5.77 -13.40
CA PRO A 4 -7.32 -5.30 -12.45
C PRO A 4 -6.58 -4.77 -11.22
N GLY A 5 -6.93 -3.55 -10.79
CA GLY A 5 -6.29 -2.92 -9.66
C GLY A 5 -6.38 -3.84 -8.44
N TYR A 6 -5.30 -3.92 -7.67
CA TYR A 6 -5.19 -4.79 -6.49
C TYR A 6 -6.34 -4.57 -5.48
N ALA A 7 -6.80 -3.33 -5.37
CA ALA A 7 -7.96 -2.95 -4.58
C ALA A 7 -9.29 -3.58 -5.08
N SER A 8 -9.45 -3.76 -6.40
CA SER A 8 -10.62 -4.40 -7.01
C SER A 8 -10.61 -5.92 -6.79
N THR A 9 -9.44 -6.56 -6.81
CA THR A 9 -9.33 -7.98 -6.46
C THR A 9 -9.60 -8.22 -4.98
N LEU A 10 -9.14 -7.33 -4.10
CA LEU A 10 -9.45 -7.39 -2.67
C LEU A 10 -10.95 -7.17 -2.38
N SER A 11 -11.59 -6.20 -3.06
CA SER A 11 -13.01 -5.94 -2.85
C SER A 11 -13.88 -7.09 -3.32
N THR A 12 -13.53 -7.74 -4.44
CA THR A 12 -14.24 -8.92 -4.95
C THR A 12 -14.07 -10.13 -4.03
N LEU A 13 -12.87 -10.34 -3.47
CA LEU A 13 -12.62 -11.39 -2.48
C LEU A 13 -13.42 -11.18 -1.19
N ARG A 14 -13.48 -9.93 -0.68
CA ARG A 14 -14.33 -9.59 0.47
C ARG A 14 -15.82 -9.78 0.20
N ALA A 15 -16.29 -9.41 -0.99
CA ALA A 15 -17.68 -9.62 -1.37
C ALA A 15 -18.03 -11.12 -1.40
N GLN A 16 -17.16 -11.96 -1.97
CA GLN A 16 -17.33 -13.41 -1.96
C GLN A 16 -17.32 -14.01 -0.54
N GLN A 17 -16.45 -13.50 0.35
CA GLN A 17 -16.41 -13.94 1.75
C GLN A 17 -17.66 -13.51 2.54
N ALA A 18 -18.26 -12.36 2.20
CA ALA A 18 -19.50 -11.89 2.79
C ALA A 18 -20.74 -12.65 2.30
N ASP A 19 -20.75 -13.07 1.03
CA ASP A 19 -21.83 -13.87 0.44
C ASP A 19 -21.84 -15.32 0.94
N GLN A 20 -20.68 -15.86 1.34
CA GLN A 20 -20.56 -17.21 1.91
C GLN A 20 -19.89 -17.19 3.29
N PRO A 21 -20.58 -16.72 4.33
CA PRO A 21 -20.05 -16.79 5.69
C PRO A 21 -20.02 -18.25 6.14
N LEU A 22 -18.84 -18.73 6.54
CA LEU A 22 -18.67 -20.02 7.24
C LEU A 22 -19.28 -19.94 8.65
N SER A 23 -20.60 -19.86 8.72
CA SER A 23 -21.37 -19.92 9.96
C SER A 23 -21.98 -21.31 10.08
N ILE A 24 -21.92 -21.88 11.29
CA ILE A 24 -22.56 -23.15 11.63
C ILE A 24 -24.04 -23.12 11.23
N LEU A 25 -24.70 -21.96 11.32
CA LEU A 25 -26.10 -21.79 10.93
C LEU A 25 -26.32 -21.90 9.41
N ALA A 26 -25.42 -21.33 8.60
CA ALA A 26 -25.52 -21.37 7.14
C ALA A 26 -25.18 -22.77 6.58
N LEU A 27 -24.26 -23.48 7.22
CA LEU A 27 -23.90 -24.86 6.85
C LEU A 27 -24.94 -25.89 7.32
N ALA A 28 -25.70 -25.60 8.39
CA ALA A 28 -26.72 -26.49 8.93
C ALA A 28 -28.08 -26.37 8.22
N GLU A 29 -28.40 -25.24 7.59
CA GLU A 29 -29.64 -24.99 6.86
C GLU A 29 -29.98 -26.04 5.77
N PRO A 30 -29.05 -26.44 4.89
CA PRO A 30 -29.35 -27.48 3.89
C PRO A 30 -29.57 -28.86 4.53
N ILE A 31 -28.94 -29.14 5.67
CA ILE A 31 -29.10 -30.41 6.40
C ILE A 31 -30.47 -30.45 7.08
N THR A 32 -30.88 -29.37 7.75
CA THR A 32 -32.19 -29.29 8.42
C THR A 32 -33.34 -29.26 7.40
N ALA A 33 -33.18 -28.60 6.25
CA ALA A 33 -34.15 -28.63 5.16
C ALA A 33 -34.33 -30.04 4.58
N SER A 34 -33.24 -30.78 4.38
CA SER A 34 -33.27 -32.17 3.92
C SER A 34 -33.89 -33.11 4.96
N GLN A 35 -33.63 -32.87 6.24
CA GLN A 35 -34.20 -33.65 7.35
C GLN A 35 -35.72 -33.40 7.50
N ALA A 36 -36.19 -32.17 7.28
CA ALA A 36 -37.60 -31.83 7.27
C ALA A 36 -38.36 -32.47 6.09
N GLN A 37 -37.73 -32.58 4.91
CA GLN A 37 -38.29 -33.30 3.76
C GLN A 37 -38.34 -34.81 4.01
N ALA A 38 -37.30 -35.40 4.61
CA ALA A 38 -37.28 -36.83 4.95
C ALA A 38 -38.32 -37.19 6.03
N GLN A 39 -38.55 -36.30 7.01
CA GLN A 39 -39.60 -36.47 8.03
C GLN A 39 -41.02 -36.38 7.46
N SER A 40 -41.22 -35.73 6.31
CA SER A 40 -42.52 -35.69 5.63
C SER A 40 -42.87 -36.97 4.84
N GLN A 41 -41.89 -37.84 4.59
CA GLN A 41 -42.09 -39.14 3.92
C GLN A 41 -42.19 -40.32 4.89
N PHE A 42 -41.80 -40.14 6.16
CA PHE A 42 -42.01 -41.13 7.23
C PHE A 42 -43.06 -40.61 8.21
N GLU A 43 -44.35 -40.81 7.89
CA GLU A 43 -45.39 -40.84 8.91
C GLU A 43 -45.09 -42.00 9.88
N PRO A 44 -44.95 -41.76 11.20
CA PRO A 44 -45.03 -42.84 12.15
C PRO A 44 -46.50 -43.06 12.47
N GLY A 45 -47.06 -44.16 11.96
CA GLY A 45 -48.25 -44.75 12.54
C GLY A 45 -48.05 -44.97 14.04
N ARG A 46 -48.74 -44.15 14.83
CA ARG A 46 -49.34 -44.47 16.14
C ARG A 46 -48.68 -45.65 16.89
N ARG A 47 -47.68 -45.36 17.72
CA ARG A 47 -47.29 -46.24 18.84
C ARG A 47 -46.98 -45.40 20.07
N SER A 48 -48.04 -45.11 20.82
CA SER A 48 -47.96 -44.74 22.22
C SER A 48 -47.72 -46.02 23.04
N ASP A 49 -46.50 -46.26 23.47
CA ASP A 49 -46.20 -47.09 24.64
C ASP A 49 -44.75 -46.85 25.09
N ALA A 50 -44.61 -45.98 26.08
CA ALA A 50 -43.43 -45.88 26.94
C ALA A 50 -43.83 -45.11 28.21
N SER A 51 -44.52 -45.80 29.11
CA SER A 51 -44.78 -45.29 30.46
C SER A 51 -43.60 -45.67 31.36
N THR A 52 -42.73 -44.70 31.62
CA THR A 52 -41.76 -44.73 32.71
C THR A 52 -42.53 -44.71 34.03
N SER A 53 -42.41 -45.77 34.83
CA SER A 53 -43.01 -45.86 36.15
C SER A 53 -42.37 -44.84 37.10
N SER A 54 -43.16 -43.90 37.61
CA SER A 54 -42.77 -43.07 38.74
C SER A 54 -43.60 -43.47 39.96
N SER A 55 -42.94 -44.21 40.84
CA SER A 55 -43.40 -44.60 42.17
C SER A 55 -43.62 -43.37 43.04
N TYR A 56 -44.86 -43.12 43.47
CA TYR A 56 -45.12 -42.36 44.69
C TYR A 56 -46.25 -42.98 45.52
N HIS A 57 -46.00 -42.94 46.82
CA HIS A 57 -46.65 -43.67 47.87
C HIS A 57 -48.11 -43.26 48.13
N ASN A 58 -48.88 -44.29 48.44
CA ASN A 58 -50.17 -44.28 49.10
C ASN A 58 -50.05 -43.76 50.54
N ALA A 59 -50.64 -42.60 50.84
CA ALA A 59 -50.89 -42.15 52.21
C ALA A 59 -51.99 -41.07 52.23
N SER A 60 -53.25 -41.45 52.02
CA SER A 60 -54.40 -40.55 52.31
C SER A 60 -55.77 -41.22 52.20
N SER A 61 -55.93 -42.45 52.70
CA SER A 61 -57.25 -43.09 52.84
C SER A 61 -58.07 -42.58 54.04
N SER A 62 -57.53 -41.69 54.89
CA SER A 62 -58.27 -41.11 56.03
C SER A 62 -58.77 -39.67 55.80
N ALA A 63 -58.35 -38.99 54.74
CA ALA A 63 -58.78 -37.61 54.42
C ALA A 63 -60.02 -37.56 53.53
N ALA A 64 -60.26 -38.59 52.70
CA ALA A 64 -61.39 -38.64 51.77
C ALA A 64 -62.75 -38.78 52.49
N ALA A 65 -62.79 -39.45 53.66
CA ALA A 65 -64.01 -39.60 54.44
C ALA A 65 -64.44 -38.31 55.16
N ALA A 66 -63.47 -37.45 55.54
CA ALA A 66 -63.77 -36.15 56.17
C ALA A 66 -64.26 -35.10 55.16
N ALA A 67 -63.77 -35.16 53.90
CA ALA A 67 -64.20 -34.26 52.84
C ALA A 67 -65.62 -34.57 52.31
N ALA A 68 -66.04 -35.84 52.34
CA ALA A 68 -67.39 -36.25 51.94
C ALA A 68 -68.47 -35.80 52.94
N ALA A 69 -68.15 -35.71 54.23
CA ALA A 69 -69.07 -35.21 55.25
C ALA A 69 -69.25 -33.68 55.20
N ALA A 70 -68.22 -32.93 54.82
CA ALA A 70 -68.30 -31.48 54.62
C ALA A 70 -69.12 -31.10 53.36
N ALA A 71 -69.13 -31.95 52.34
CA ALA A 71 -69.90 -31.72 51.11
C ALA A 71 -71.43 -31.96 51.29
N ALA A 72 -71.85 -32.71 52.30
CA ALA A 72 -73.26 -32.99 52.57
C ALA A 72 -73.98 -31.83 53.30
N ASP A 73 -73.24 -30.96 53.99
CA ASP A 73 -73.78 -29.79 54.70
C ASP A 73 -73.91 -28.55 53.79
N THR A 74 -73.36 -28.62 52.57
CA THR A 74 -73.46 -27.56 51.54
C THR A 74 -74.47 -27.92 50.43
N MET A 75 -75.45 -28.78 50.72
CA MET A 75 -76.51 -29.19 49.79
C MET A 75 -77.90 -28.73 50.23
N ALA A 76 -78.00 -28.00 51.35
CA ALA A 76 -79.26 -27.51 51.92
C ALA A 76 -79.56 -26.01 51.66
N ASP A 77 -78.83 -25.36 50.74
CA ASP A 77 -79.09 -23.97 50.34
C ASP A 77 -79.11 -23.81 48.81
N THR A 78 -79.91 -24.63 48.13
CA THR A 78 -80.19 -24.48 46.68
C THR A 78 -81.65 -24.09 46.47
N SER A 79 -82.08 -23.05 47.17
CA SER A 79 -83.35 -22.40 46.88
C SER A 79 -83.20 -20.93 47.22
N THR A 80 -83.27 -20.10 46.18
CA THR A 80 -83.17 -18.63 46.18
C THR A 80 -81.76 -18.05 46.09
N SER A 81 -81.21 -17.99 44.88
CA SER A 81 -80.43 -16.81 44.47
C SER A 81 -80.11 -16.84 42.98
N SER A 82 -80.92 -16.11 42.22
CA SER A 82 -80.56 -15.49 40.96
C SER A 82 -79.40 -14.49 41.18
N LEU A 83 -78.21 -14.99 41.49
CA LEU A 83 -77.00 -14.21 41.66
C LEU A 83 -76.25 -14.17 40.32
N GLN A 84 -76.52 -13.09 39.58
CA GLN A 84 -75.62 -12.44 38.62
C GLN A 84 -74.61 -13.37 37.93
N LEU A 85 -74.95 -13.82 36.71
CA LEU A 85 -73.99 -14.35 35.74
C LEU A 85 -72.98 -13.25 35.38
N THR A 86 -71.99 -13.05 36.24
CA THR A 86 -70.85 -12.20 35.94
C THR A 86 -69.88 -13.02 35.08
N PRO A 87 -69.14 -12.39 34.14
CA PRO A 87 -68.15 -13.09 33.34
C PRO A 87 -67.14 -13.89 34.18
N ALA A 88 -66.89 -13.45 35.42
CA ALA A 88 -66.01 -14.11 36.37
C ALA A 88 -66.60 -15.42 36.95
N SER A 89 -67.91 -15.48 37.27
CA SER A 89 -68.53 -16.73 37.76
C SER A 89 -68.63 -17.78 36.66
N LEU A 90 -68.95 -17.35 35.43
CA LEU A 90 -68.96 -18.26 34.27
C LEU A 90 -67.56 -18.80 33.95
N ALA A 91 -66.51 -17.99 34.11
CA ALA A 91 -65.13 -18.45 33.96
C ALA A 91 -64.73 -19.47 35.03
N ALA A 92 -65.17 -19.28 36.28
CA ALA A 92 -64.94 -20.23 37.37
C ALA A 92 -65.68 -21.56 37.13
N ASP A 93 -66.93 -21.52 36.67
CA ASP A 93 -67.70 -22.72 36.31
C ASP A 93 -67.06 -23.46 35.13
N LEU A 94 -66.62 -22.75 34.08
CA LEU A 94 -65.92 -23.37 32.96
C LEU A 94 -64.58 -24.02 33.39
N ALA A 95 -63.86 -23.41 34.32
CA ALA A 95 -62.65 -24.00 34.90
C ALA A 95 -62.98 -25.27 35.71
N HIS A 96 -64.03 -25.24 36.53
CA HIS A 96 -64.49 -26.39 37.30
C HIS A 96 -64.94 -27.55 36.38
N TYR A 97 -65.74 -27.29 35.36
CA TYR A 97 -66.15 -28.32 34.39
C TYR A 97 -64.97 -28.85 33.59
N LYS A 98 -64.00 -28.00 33.22
CA LYS A 98 -62.77 -28.44 32.56
C LYS A 98 -61.97 -29.41 33.44
N ASP A 99 -61.84 -29.13 34.73
CA ASP A 99 -61.16 -30.01 35.67
C ASP A 99 -61.95 -31.31 35.90
N LEU A 100 -63.28 -31.23 36.02
CA LEU A 100 -64.15 -32.39 36.14
C LEU A 100 -64.06 -33.29 34.91
N PHE A 101 -64.14 -32.73 33.70
CA PHE A 101 -64.01 -33.50 32.46
C PHE A 101 -62.61 -34.04 32.27
N SER A 102 -61.56 -33.35 32.74
CA SER A 102 -60.19 -33.87 32.73
C SER A 102 -60.05 -35.09 33.65
N LYS A 103 -60.63 -35.03 34.86
CA LYS A 103 -60.68 -36.17 35.79
C LYS A 103 -61.52 -37.32 35.24
N LEU A 104 -62.68 -37.02 34.64
CA LEU A 104 -63.55 -38.01 34.04
C LEU A 104 -62.90 -38.67 32.83
N ARG A 105 -62.20 -37.90 31.99
CA ARG A 105 -61.40 -38.41 30.87
C ARG A 105 -60.30 -39.34 31.38
N PHE A 106 -59.57 -38.94 32.42
CA PHE A 106 -58.53 -39.79 33.01
C PHE A 106 -59.12 -41.10 33.54
N SER A 107 -60.20 -41.03 34.31
CA SER A 107 -60.91 -42.20 34.84
C SER A 107 -61.42 -43.13 33.73
N TYR A 108 -62.03 -42.58 32.68
CA TYR A 108 -62.49 -43.36 31.53
C TYR A 108 -61.33 -44.03 30.79
N LEU A 109 -60.23 -43.33 30.58
CA LEU A 109 -59.07 -43.88 29.90
C LEU A 109 -58.43 -45.00 30.73
N GLU A 110 -58.34 -44.81 32.04
CA GLU A 110 -57.91 -45.83 32.99
C GLU A 110 -58.85 -47.04 32.99
N GLN A 111 -60.17 -46.83 32.94
CA GLN A 111 -61.14 -47.91 32.89
C GLN A 111 -61.07 -48.69 31.58
N VAL A 112 -60.99 -48.01 30.44
CA VAL A 112 -60.88 -48.65 29.11
C VAL A 112 -59.57 -49.43 29.00
N THR A 113 -58.48 -48.92 29.54
CA THR A 113 -57.20 -49.64 29.55
C THR A 113 -57.23 -50.85 30.49
N LYS A 114 -57.82 -50.72 31.69
CA LYS A 114 -58.07 -51.85 32.59
C LYS A 114 -58.96 -52.91 31.94
N GLU A 115 -60.05 -52.51 31.28
CA GLU A 115 -60.95 -53.43 30.58
C GLU A 115 -60.23 -54.11 29.42
N LYS A 116 -59.46 -53.38 28.61
CA LYS A 116 -58.67 -53.96 27.53
C LYS A 116 -57.63 -54.94 28.05
N TYR A 117 -56.96 -54.63 29.16
CA TYR A 117 -56.03 -55.53 29.82
C TYR A 117 -56.72 -56.80 30.32
N LEU A 118 -57.82 -56.65 31.06
CA LEU A 118 -58.63 -57.77 31.53
C LEU A 118 -59.16 -58.61 30.37
N ARG A 119 -59.62 -57.99 29.28
CA ARG A 119 -60.07 -58.70 28.08
C ARG A 119 -58.92 -59.40 27.35
N SER A 120 -57.70 -58.87 27.41
CA SER A 120 -56.51 -59.50 26.84
C SER A 120 -56.05 -60.73 27.63
N ILE A 121 -56.25 -60.74 28.96
CA ILE A 121 -55.85 -61.87 29.83
C ILE A 121 -56.99 -62.89 30.07
N VAL A 122 -58.26 -62.44 30.04
CA VAL A 122 -59.48 -63.26 30.29
C VAL A 122 -60.22 -63.60 29.00
N GLY A 123 -59.89 -62.98 27.86
CA GLY A 123 -60.48 -63.31 26.57
C GLY A 123 -60.26 -64.79 26.24
N ASP A 124 -61.30 -65.47 25.77
CA ASP A 124 -61.27 -66.87 25.39
C ASP A 124 -61.18 -66.98 23.85
N PRO A 125 -60.07 -67.45 23.26
CA PRO A 125 -58.86 -67.99 23.90
C PRO A 125 -57.87 -66.90 24.34
N PRO A 126 -57.12 -67.11 25.45
CA PRO A 126 -56.14 -66.15 25.94
C PRO A 126 -55.07 -65.92 24.88
N SER A 127 -54.73 -64.66 24.63
CA SER A 127 -53.65 -64.29 23.70
C SER A 127 -52.30 -64.62 24.32
N VAL A 128 -51.96 -65.91 24.32
CA VAL A 128 -50.63 -66.39 24.68
C VAL A 128 -49.76 -66.21 23.44
N VAL A 129 -48.77 -65.31 23.51
CA VAL A 129 -47.78 -65.19 22.44
C VAL A 129 -47.11 -66.55 22.28
N GLY A 130 -47.33 -67.19 21.14
CA GLY A 130 -46.79 -68.53 20.88
C GLY A 130 -45.27 -68.49 20.84
N HIS A 131 -44.61 -69.59 21.23
CA HIS A 131 -43.16 -69.71 21.05
C HIS A 131 -42.74 -69.50 19.59
N GLU A 132 -43.57 -69.91 18.62
CA GLU A 132 -43.33 -69.67 17.19
C GLU A 132 -43.42 -68.19 16.81
N GLU A 133 -44.38 -67.45 17.38
CA GLU A 133 -44.51 -66.00 17.15
C GLU A 133 -43.34 -65.24 17.77
N ASN A 134 -42.91 -65.61 18.98
CA ASN A 134 -41.72 -65.07 19.62
C ASN A 134 -40.45 -65.38 18.80
N ALA A 135 -40.28 -66.61 18.32
CA ALA A 135 -39.13 -66.98 17.49
C ALA A 135 -39.11 -66.18 16.17
N ALA A 136 -40.27 -65.96 15.54
CA ALA A 136 -40.39 -65.14 14.34
C ALA A 136 -40.08 -63.65 14.62
N LEU A 137 -40.51 -63.12 15.77
CA LEU A 137 -40.19 -61.76 16.19
C LEU A 137 -38.71 -61.59 16.54
N GLU A 138 -38.09 -62.58 17.19
CA GLU A 138 -36.65 -62.59 17.49
C GLU A 138 -35.81 -62.63 16.21
N ALA A 139 -36.21 -63.41 15.21
CA ALA A 139 -35.55 -63.43 13.91
C ALA A 139 -35.61 -62.05 13.22
N ARG A 140 -36.79 -61.43 13.17
CA ARG A 140 -36.97 -60.07 12.62
C ARG A 140 -36.20 -59.01 13.41
N LEU A 141 -36.17 -59.11 14.74
CA LEU A 141 -35.39 -58.21 15.59
C LEU A 141 -33.89 -58.39 15.35
N GLY A 142 -33.43 -59.62 15.11
CA GLY A 142 -32.06 -59.92 14.71
C GLY A 142 -31.68 -59.21 13.41
N GLU A 143 -32.51 -59.36 12.37
CA GLU A 143 -32.33 -58.69 11.08
C GLU A 143 -32.29 -57.17 11.21
N MET A 144 -33.31 -56.58 11.87
CA MET A 144 -33.38 -55.13 12.09
C MET A 144 -32.20 -54.61 12.93
N LYS A 145 -31.69 -55.39 13.88
CA LYS A 145 -30.54 -55.01 14.70
C LYS A 145 -29.24 -55.02 13.89
N VAL A 146 -29.08 -55.96 12.97
CA VAL A 146 -27.94 -55.96 12.03
C VAL A 146 -28.04 -54.76 11.11
N GLU A 147 -29.20 -54.51 10.49
CA GLU A 147 -29.41 -53.37 9.61
C GLU A 147 -29.17 -52.03 10.33
N LEU A 148 -29.65 -51.90 11.58
CA LEU A 148 -29.42 -50.71 12.39
C LEU A 148 -27.93 -50.54 12.73
N LYS A 149 -27.22 -51.63 13.00
CA LYS A 149 -25.77 -51.59 13.26
C LYS A 149 -25.01 -51.14 12.02
N ASP A 150 -25.36 -51.65 10.85
CA ASP A 150 -24.73 -51.28 9.58
C ASP A 150 -24.98 -49.80 9.25
N LYS A 151 -26.24 -49.34 9.40
CA LYS A 151 -26.58 -47.92 9.24
C LYS A 151 -25.84 -47.04 10.24
N LYS A 152 -25.72 -47.46 11.50
CA LYS A 152 -24.95 -46.72 12.51
C LYS A 152 -23.49 -46.61 12.09
N GLN A 153 -22.86 -47.71 11.67
CA GLN A 153 -21.47 -47.68 11.20
C GLN A 153 -21.30 -46.79 9.96
N ALA A 154 -22.25 -46.80 9.03
CA ALA A 154 -22.23 -45.91 7.87
C ALA A 154 -22.34 -44.44 8.26
N VAL A 155 -23.21 -44.09 9.21
CA VAL A 155 -23.34 -42.72 9.74
C VAL A 155 -22.08 -42.31 10.48
N ASP A 156 -21.53 -43.18 11.34
CA ASP A 156 -20.28 -42.90 12.07
C ASP A 156 -19.12 -42.64 11.10
N GLY A 157 -19.04 -43.40 9.98
CA GLY A 157 -18.08 -43.17 8.91
C GLY A 157 -18.28 -41.82 8.20
N LEU A 158 -19.53 -41.49 7.83
CA LEU A 158 -19.84 -40.22 7.18
C LEU A 158 -19.52 -39.02 8.08
N VAL A 159 -19.79 -39.13 9.39
CA VAL A 159 -19.43 -38.08 10.36
C VAL A 159 -17.92 -37.90 10.43
N ALA A 160 -17.14 -38.99 10.46
CA ALA A 160 -15.68 -38.91 10.45
C ALA A 160 -15.13 -38.24 9.18
N ASP A 161 -15.70 -38.56 8.02
CA ASP A 161 -15.34 -37.93 6.74
C ASP A 161 -15.69 -36.44 6.72
N MET A 162 -16.89 -36.08 7.19
CA MET A 162 -17.32 -34.69 7.32
C MET A 162 -16.41 -33.89 8.26
N GLU A 163 -16.02 -34.45 9.40
CA GLU A 163 -15.08 -33.82 10.32
C GLU A 163 -13.68 -33.64 9.69
N ALA A 164 -13.21 -34.63 8.93
CA ALA A 164 -11.93 -34.53 8.22
C ALA A 164 -11.97 -33.39 7.19
N GLN A 165 -13.03 -33.32 6.40
CA GLN A 165 -13.24 -32.24 5.42
C GLN A 165 -13.39 -30.87 6.11
N ALA A 166 -14.11 -30.79 7.23
CA ALA A 166 -14.27 -29.57 7.99
C ALA A 166 -12.93 -29.04 8.54
N ARG A 167 -12.06 -29.93 9.03
CA ARG A 167 -10.70 -29.53 9.48
C ARG A 167 -9.85 -28.98 8.34
N VAL A 168 -9.89 -29.63 7.16
CA VAL A 168 -9.17 -29.16 5.97
C VAL A 168 -9.70 -27.80 5.54
N LEU A 169 -11.03 -27.64 5.46
CA LEU A 169 -11.66 -26.38 5.07
C LEU A 169 -11.34 -25.25 6.05
N ALA A 170 -11.36 -25.53 7.36
CA ALA A 170 -10.97 -24.56 8.39
C ALA A 170 -9.53 -24.10 8.20
N GLY A 171 -8.59 -25.02 7.95
CA GLY A 171 -7.20 -24.66 7.66
C GLY A 171 -7.06 -23.77 6.43
N VAL A 172 -7.71 -24.14 5.32
CA VAL A 172 -7.69 -23.34 4.08
C VAL A 172 -8.31 -21.94 4.31
N TYR A 173 -9.38 -21.84 5.10
CA TYR A 173 -10.00 -20.57 5.40
C TYR A 173 -9.09 -19.64 6.19
N GLU A 174 -8.42 -20.15 7.23
CA GLU A 174 -7.44 -19.38 8.01
C GLU A 174 -6.26 -18.93 7.13
N ASP A 175 -5.75 -19.81 6.26
CA ASP A 175 -4.69 -19.48 5.30
C ASP A 175 -5.11 -18.38 4.30
N VAL A 176 -6.37 -18.40 3.84
CA VAL A 176 -6.89 -17.35 2.96
C VAL A 176 -7.06 -16.05 3.74
N ASN A 177 -7.58 -16.10 4.95
CA ASN A 177 -7.83 -14.90 5.77
C ASN A 177 -6.51 -14.21 6.18
N THR A 178 -5.48 -14.99 6.51
CA THR A 178 -4.12 -14.46 6.75
C THR A 178 -3.56 -13.77 5.51
N LYS A 179 -3.64 -14.40 4.34
CA LYS A 179 -3.21 -13.82 3.05
C LYS A 179 -3.97 -12.55 2.69
N ILE A 180 -5.29 -12.50 2.90
CA ILE A 180 -6.09 -11.28 2.70
C ILE A 180 -5.55 -10.16 3.62
N GLY A 181 -5.26 -10.47 4.88
CA GLY A 181 -4.67 -9.51 5.82
C GLY A 181 -3.27 -9.03 5.41
N GLU A 182 -2.43 -9.90 4.85
CA GLU A 182 -1.14 -9.50 4.27
C GLU A 182 -1.33 -8.59 3.04
N LEU A 183 -2.29 -8.93 2.17
CA LEU A 183 -2.61 -8.18 0.97
C LEU A 183 -3.12 -6.77 1.29
N ASP A 184 -3.96 -6.64 2.33
CA ASP A 184 -4.45 -5.36 2.84
C ASP A 184 -3.31 -4.46 3.32
N ARG A 185 -2.22 -5.03 3.88
CA ARG A 185 -1.03 -4.26 4.30
C ARG A 185 -0.10 -3.93 3.14
N ALA A 186 0.06 -4.84 2.18
CA ALA A 186 0.92 -4.64 1.03
C ALA A 186 0.35 -3.61 0.03
N SER A 187 -0.99 -3.55 -0.11
CA SER A 187 -1.63 -2.62 -1.06
C SER A 187 -1.26 -1.15 -0.85
N PRO A 188 -1.35 -0.56 0.37
CA PRO A 188 -0.95 0.84 0.59
C PRO A 188 0.55 1.06 0.41
N GLU A 189 1.39 0.07 0.73
CA GLU A 189 2.83 0.16 0.50
C GLU A 189 3.17 0.21 -0.99
N VAL A 190 2.50 -0.60 -1.81
CA VAL A 190 2.67 -0.58 -3.27
C VAL A 190 2.24 0.75 -3.87
N GLU A 191 1.12 1.33 -3.42
CA GLU A 191 0.70 2.65 -3.89
C GLU A 191 1.68 3.75 -3.43
N ARG A 192 2.16 3.71 -2.17
CA ARG A 192 3.19 4.63 -1.68
C ARG A 192 4.47 4.56 -2.52
N LEU A 193 4.94 3.36 -2.84
CA LEU A 193 6.12 3.15 -3.68
C LEU A 193 5.89 3.60 -5.13
N ARG A 194 4.68 3.46 -5.66
CA ARG A 194 4.33 3.98 -6.99
C ARG A 194 4.37 5.50 -7.02
N ASP A 195 3.79 6.15 -6.02
CA ASP A 195 3.82 7.60 -5.87
C ASP A 195 5.27 8.12 -5.77
N GLU A 196 6.10 7.44 -4.96
CA GLU A 196 7.53 7.73 -4.80
C GLU A 196 8.30 7.56 -6.12
N VAL A 197 8.03 6.49 -6.87
CA VAL A 197 8.63 6.28 -8.20
C VAL A 197 8.18 7.35 -9.20
N GLU A 198 6.92 7.76 -9.17
CA GLU A 198 6.42 8.82 -10.02
C GLU A 198 7.06 10.17 -9.67
N GLU A 199 7.24 10.45 -8.38
CA GLU A 199 7.94 11.63 -7.89
C GLU A 199 9.40 11.65 -8.33
N LEU A 200 10.14 10.55 -8.11
CA LEU A 200 11.52 10.42 -8.58
C LEU A 200 11.63 10.54 -10.10
N ARG A 201 10.65 10.05 -10.87
CA ARG A 201 10.59 10.23 -12.32
C ARG A 201 10.35 11.69 -12.70
N ARG A 202 9.48 12.41 -11.99
CA ARG A 202 9.26 13.85 -12.19
C ARG A 202 10.51 14.66 -11.86
N GLU A 203 11.21 14.30 -10.78
CA GLU A 203 12.49 14.91 -10.42
C GLU A 203 13.57 14.64 -11.46
N LEU A 204 13.70 13.39 -11.93
CA LEU A 204 14.62 13.03 -13.00
C LEU A 204 14.31 13.78 -14.29
N ALA A 205 13.03 13.93 -14.65
CA ALA A 205 12.63 14.70 -15.82
C ALA A 205 12.98 16.20 -15.67
N ARG A 206 12.80 16.80 -14.48
CA ARG A 206 13.26 18.16 -14.20
C ARG A 206 14.78 18.27 -14.32
N ARG A 207 15.52 17.38 -13.67
CA ARG A 207 16.98 17.36 -13.71
C ARG A 207 17.51 17.12 -15.12
N GLN A 208 16.93 16.19 -15.89
CA GLN A 208 17.29 15.98 -17.29
C GLN A 208 16.88 17.14 -18.19
N GLY A 209 15.81 17.88 -17.89
CA GLY A 209 15.48 19.13 -18.58
C GLY A 209 16.46 20.25 -18.26
N GLU A 210 16.92 20.36 -17.02
CA GLU A 210 17.91 21.33 -16.56
C GLU A 210 19.33 20.98 -17.05
N ASP A 211 19.75 19.71 -16.91
CA ASP A 211 20.98 19.16 -17.45
C ASP A 211 20.95 19.10 -18.97
N GLY A 212 19.79 18.87 -19.59
CA GLY A 212 19.57 18.95 -21.03
C GLY A 212 19.78 20.37 -21.53
N LYS A 213 19.22 21.39 -20.86
CA LYS A 213 19.51 22.80 -21.15
C LYS A 213 20.97 23.18 -20.93
N ARG A 214 21.63 22.64 -19.90
CA ARG A 214 23.06 22.86 -19.63
C ARG A 214 23.96 22.15 -20.65
N ARG A 215 23.62 20.92 -21.04
CA ARG A 215 24.31 20.13 -22.09
C ARG A 215 24.07 20.72 -23.47
N GLU A 216 22.86 21.22 -23.76
CA GLU A 216 22.53 21.94 -24.99
C GLU A 216 23.26 23.30 -25.08
N SER A 217 23.59 23.91 -23.93
CA SER A 217 24.38 25.14 -23.88
C SER A 217 25.88 24.95 -24.14
N ASP A 218 26.47 23.78 -23.90
CA ASP A 218 27.88 23.52 -24.21
C ASP A 218 28.01 22.42 -25.28
N PRO A 219 28.11 22.79 -26.56
CA PRO A 219 28.21 21.86 -27.69
C PRO A 219 29.33 20.83 -27.53
N ARG A 220 30.36 21.11 -26.74
CA ARG A 220 31.49 20.21 -26.45
C ARG A 220 31.10 19.00 -25.62
N MET A 221 30.05 19.11 -24.81
CA MET A 221 29.56 18.04 -23.92
C MET A 221 28.61 17.07 -24.63
N ASN A 222 28.20 17.38 -25.87
CA ASN A 222 27.37 16.53 -26.72
C ASN A 222 28.13 15.88 -27.88
N MET A 223 29.45 16.06 -27.93
CA MET A 223 30.29 15.47 -28.96
C MET A 223 30.49 13.97 -28.67
N SER A 224 30.53 13.17 -29.73
CA SER A 224 30.90 11.76 -29.62
C SER A 224 32.36 11.61 -29.17
N LEU A 225 32.73 10.43 -28.65
CA LEU A 225 34.11 10.17 -28.20
C LEU A 225 35.14 10.37 -29.32
N ASP A 226 34.80 10.03 -30.56
CA ASP A 226 35.70 10.24 -31.70
C ASP A 226 35.85 11.73 -32.05
N GLU A 227 34.78 12.50 -31.96
CA GLU A 227 34.79 13.94 -32.20
C GLU A 227 35.56 14.70 -31.10
N THR A 228 35.39 14.31 -29.83
CA THR A 228 36.17 14.88 -28.71
C THR A 228 37.65 14.58 -28.86
N ARG A 229 38.02 13.36 -29.30
CA ARG A 229 39.41 12.99 -29.55
C ARG A 229 40.04 13.84 -30.65
N ARG A 230 39.33 14.05 -31.78
CA ARG A 230 39.78 14.93 -32.86
C ARG A 230 39.92 16.39 -32.41
N ALA A 231 38.95 16.89 -31.64
CA ALA A 231 39.00 18.24 -31.10
C ALA A 231 40.19 18.44 -30.14
N LEU A 232 40.52 17.41 -29.35
CA LEU A 232 41.68 17.41 -28.47
C LEU A 232 43.00 17.40 -29.26
N GLU A 233 43.11 16.58 -30.30
CA GLU A 233 44.27 16.54 -31.20
C GLU A 233 44.48 17.88 -31.91
N GLU A 234 43.41 18.50 -32.40
CA GLU A 234 43.47 19.83 -33.01
C GLU A 234 43.89 20.89 -32.00
N GLN A 235 43.33 20.87 -30.78
CA GLN A 235 43.72 21.80 -29.73
C GLN A 235 45.21 21.63 -29.36
N ASN A 236 45.69 20.40 -29.23
CA ASN A 236 47.09 20.12 -28.95
C ASN A 236 48.01 20.63 -30.06
N SER A 237 47.63 20.47 -31.34
CA SER A 237 48.41 21.02 -32.46
C SER A 237 48.43 22.56 -32.45
N ARG A 238 47.31 23.21 -32.09
CA ARG A 238 47.24 24.67 -31.95
C ARG A 238 48.10 25.13 -30.78
N MET A 239 48.10 24.40 -29.67
CA MET A 239 48.94 24.68 -28.50
C MET A 239 50.42 24.61 -28.87
N ALA A 240 50.85 23.54 -29.56
CA ALA A 240 52.22 23.39 -30.03
C ALA A 240 52.64 24.51 -30.99
N ALA A 241 51.76 24.91 -31.91
CA ALA A 241 52.04 26.03 -32.82
C ALA A 241 52.18 27.38 -32.08
N VAL A 242 51.38 27.61 -31.03
CA VAL A 242 51.50 28.80 -30.18
C VAL A 242 52.79 28.75 -29.38
N GLU A 243 53.17 27.62 -28.80
CA GLU A 243 54.43 27.44 -28.08
C GLU A 243 55.65 27.69 -28.98
N ASP A 244 55.64 27.18 -30.22
CA ASP A 244 56.70 27.45 -31.17
C ASP A 244 56.79 28.93 -31.55
N ARG A 245 55.64 29.62 -31.63
CA ARG A 245 55.61 31.07 -31.88
C ARG A 245 56.11 31.87 -30.69
N ILE A 246 55.77 31.48 -29.47
CA ILE A 246 56.31 32.07 -28.24
C ILE A 246 57.82 31.89 -28.24
N ARG A 247 58.33 30.68 -28.50
CA ARG A 247 59.77 30.40 -28.54
C ARG A 247 60.50 31.19 -29.63
N ALA A 248 59.87 31.41 -30.78
CA ALA A 248 60.43 32.25 -31.84
C ALA A 248 60.53 33.72 -31.39
N LEU A 249 59.46 34.25 -30.80
CA LEU A 249 59.43 35.62 -30.26
C LEU A 249 60.45 35.80 -29.13
N GLU A 250 60.56 34.84 -28.20
CA GLU A 250 61.55 34.85 -27.13
C GLU A 250 63.00 34.91 -27.64
N ARG A 251 63.28 34.32 -28.81
CA ARG A 251 64.60 34.42 -29.46
C ARG A 251 64.82 35.76 -30.15
N GLU A 252 63.77 36.39 -30.66
CA GLU A 252 63.86 37.69 -31.34
C GLU A 252 63.97 38.86 -30.35
N VAL A 253 63.34 38.77 -29.17
CA VAL A 253 63.32 39.83 -28.16
C VAL A 253 64.73 40.34 -27.79
N PRO A 254 65.72 39.49 -27.45
CA PRO A 254 67.06 39.96 -27.10
C PRO A 254 67.75 40.75 -28.22
N SER A 255 67.57 40.34 -29.47
CA SER A 255 68.16 41.05 -30.63
C SER A 255 67.49 42.40 -30.85
N LYS A 256 66.16 42.48 -30.68
CA LYS A 256 65.43 43.75 -30.76
C LYS A 256 65.81 44.68 -29.62
N VAL A 257 65.99 44.16 -28.40
CA VAL A 257 66.48 44.93 -27.24
C VAL A 257 67.88 45.47 -27.51
N ALA A 258 68.82 44.63 -27.98
CA ALA A 258 70.17 45.08 -28.31
C ALA A 258 70.17 46.18 -29.38
N ARG A 259 69.30 46.08 -30.40
CA ARG A 259 69.15 47.10 -31.45
C ARG A 259 68.55 48.40 -30.91
N LEU A 260 67.59 48.32 -29.98
CA LEU A 260 67.05 49.51 -29.31
C LEU A 260 68.13 50.20 -28.47
N GLU A 261 68.92 49.43 -27.71
CA GLU A 261 70.04 50.00 -26.95
C GLU A 261 71.10 50.64 -27.85
N GLU A 262 71.38 50.08 -29.03
CA GLU A 262 72.30 50.68 -30.01
C GLU A 262 71.77 52.03 -30.51
N VAL A 263 70.49 52.07 -30.93
CA VAL A 263 69.85 53.31 -31.36
C VAL A 263 69.78 54.33 -30.22
N ASP A 264 69.52 53.91 -28.98
CA ASP A 264 69.54 54.80 -27.82
C ASP A 264 70.93 55.39 -27.59
N ARG A 265 72.01 54.59 -27.72
CA ARG A 265 73.39 55.09 -27.66
C ARG A 265 73.64 56.13 -28.75
N GLU A 266 73.26 55.86 -30.00
CA GLU A 266 73.39 56.80 -31.11
C GLU A 266 72.62 58.11 -30.85
N LEU A 267 71.40 58.02 -30.32
CA LEU A 267 70.59 59.19 -29.94
C LEU A 267 71.29 60.01 -28.84
N THR A 268 71.84 59.38 -27.81
CA THR A 268 72.57 60.10 -26.76
C THR A 268 73.81 60.81 -27.31
N GLU A 269 74.52 60.22 -28.27
CA GLU A 269 75.65 60.87 -28.94
C GLU A 269 75.21 62.06 -29.80
N LEU A 270 74.12 61.91 -30.56
CA LEU A 270 73.54 62.98 -31.36
C LEU A 270 73.05 64.13 -30.48
N ASP A 271 72.41 63.83 -29.35
CA ASP A 271 72.00 64.84 -28.38
C ASP A 271 73.22 65.54 -27.75
N ARG A 272 74.31 64.82 -27.44
CA ARG A 272 75.57 65.45 -27.00
C ARG A 272 76.12 66.40 -28.07
N ARG A 273 76.22 65.95 -29.32
CA ARG A 273 76.69 66.78 -30.45
C ARG A 273 75.79 67.99 -30.68
N ARG A 274 74.48 67.83 -30.57
CA ARG A 274 73.50 68.92 -30.67
C ARG A 274 73.64 69.90 -29.51
N ASN A 275 73.80 69.42 -28.27
CA ASN A 275 74.01 70.28 -27.11
C ASN A 275 75.33 71.05 -27.21
N GLU A 276 76.38 70.43 -27.74
CA GLU A 276 77.66 71.08 -28.02
C GLU A 276 77.54 72.15 -29.11
N SER A 277 76.87 71.85 -30.23
CA SER A 277 76.66 72.84 -31.29
C SER A 277 75.78 74.00 -30.83
N VAL A 278 74.71 73.73 -30.06
CA VAL A 278 73.87 74.75 -29.43
C VAL A 278 74.69 75.58 -28.43
N ARG A 279 75.53 74.95 -27.61
CA ARG A 279 76.42 75.66 -26.68
C ARG A 279 77.40 76.55 -27.42
N LEU A 280 78.06 76.05 -28.47
CA LEU A 280 78.96 76.85 -29.31
C LEU A 280 78.22 78.02 -29.98
N ALA A 281 76.99 77.80 -30.46
CA ALA A 281 76.16 78.85 -31.05
C ALA A 281 75.72 79.90 -30.03
N VAL A 282 75.32 79.49 -28.82
CA VAL A 282 74.96 80.40 -27.72
C VAL A 282 76.17 81.16 -27.22
N GLU A 283 77.34 80.52 -27.08
CA GLU A 283 78.59 81.19 -26.72
C GLU A 283 79.05 82.15 -27.83
N GLY A 284 78.88 81.81 -29.11
CA GLY A 284 79.08 82.71 -30.24
C GLY A 284 78.16 83.92 -30.19
N LYS A 285 76.86 83.70 -29.93
CA LYS A 285 75.87 84.76 -29.75
C LYS A 285 76.17 85.63 -28.53
N ARG A 286 76.59 85.02 -27.40
CA ARG A 286 76.98 85.73 -26.18
C ARG A 286 78.26 86.54 -26.38
N ARG A 287 79.25 86.05 -27.14
CA ARG A 287 80.42 86.85 -27.55
C ARG A 287 80.00 88.05 -28.40
N LYS A 288 79.03 87.87 -29.29
CA LYS A 288 78.47 88.94 -30.13
C LYS A 288 77.68 89.98 -29.32
N GLU A 289 76.90 89.57 -28.32
CA GLU A 289 76.09 90.46 -27.46
C GLU A 289 76.93 91.19 -26.40
N ASN A 290 77.97 90.55 -25.84
CA ASN A 290 78.85 91.16 -24.84
C ASN A 290 80.00 92.00 -25.42
N GLY A 291 79.93 92.40 -26.70
CA GLY A 291 80.93 93.28 -27.32
C GLY A 291 82.30 92.64 -27.52
N GLY A 292 82.38 91.31 -27.65
CA GLY A 292 83.59 90.62 -28.03
C GLY A 292 83.95 90.98 -29.47
N ARG A 293 85.02 91.78 -29.64
CA ARG A 293 85.63 92.06 -30.94
C ARG A 293 85.96 90.72 -31.60
N ASP A 294 85.28 90.44 -32.70
CA ASP A 294 85.55 89.26 -33.50
C ASP A 294 86.93 89.45 -34.13
N GLU A 295 87.96 88.85 -33.53
CA GLU A 295 89.34 88.96 -34.00
C GLU A 295 89.46 88.57 -35.47
N VAL A 296 88.58 87.69 -35.97
CA VAL A 296 88.53 87.27 -37.37
C VAL A 296 87.86 88.31 -38.26
N GLU A 297 86.79 88.99 -37.81
CA GLU A 297 86.24 90.14 -38.55
C GLU A 297 87.15 91.37 -38.46
N GLU A 298 87.85 91.60 -37.35
CA GLU A 298 88.84 92.66 -37.22
C GLU A 298 90.07 92.36 -38.06
N LEU A 299 90.57 91.11 -38.11
CA LEU A 299 91.57 90.70 -39.10
C LEU A 299 91.03 90.89 -40.51
N GLY A 300 89.78 90.52 -40.78
CA GLY A 300 89.16 90.69 -42.10
C GLY A 300 88.93 92.14 -42.48
N LYS A 301 88.63 93.03 -41.52
CA LYS A 301 88.52 94.48 -41.72
C LYS A 301 89.90 95.12 -41.83
N TRP A 302 90.90 94.62 -41.10
CA TRP A 302 92.29 95.02 -41.17
C TRP A 302 92.94 94.59 -42.50
N TYR A 303 92.72 93.36 -42.95
CA TYR A 303 93.15 92.91 -44.28
C TYR A 303 92.44 93.69 -45.38
N ARG A 304 91.12 93.96 -45.25
CA ARG A 304 90.40 94.83 -46.19
C ARG A 304 90.88 96.28 -46.15
N SER A 305 91.22 96.83 -44.99
CA SER A 305 91.74 98.19 -44.89
C SER A 305 93.18 98.29 -45.38
N GLN A 306 94.02 97.28 -45.12
CA GLN A 306 95.34 97.12 -45.73
C GLN A 306 95.23 96.98 -47.23
N GLU A 307 94.27 96.22 -47.76
CA GLU A 307 93.99 96.11 -49.19
C GLU A 307 93.57 97.47 -49.79
N VAL A 308 92.71 98.23 -49.11
CA VAL A 308 92.30 99.58 -49.55
C VAL A 308 93.47 100.57 -49.48
N VAL A 309 94.31 100.51 -48.45
CA VAL A 309 95.50 101.36 -48.32
C VAL A 309 96.54 100.99 -49.38
N LEU A 310 96.77 99.70 -49.64
CA LEU A 310 97.65 99.23 -50.71
C LEU A 310 97.14 99.66 -52.10
N LYS A 311 95.82 99.55 -52.35
CA LYS A 311 95.17 100.08 -53.57
C LYS A 311 95.28 101.61 -53.68
N GLY A 312 95.20 102.35 -52.57
CA GLY A 312 95.33 103.81 -52.55
C GLY A 312 96.76 104.34 -52.69
N LEU A 313 97.77 103.54 -52.38
CA LEU A 313 99.20 103.85 -52.51
C LEU A 313 99.80 103.41 -53.86
N GLY A 314 98.97 102.98 -54.82
CA GLY A 314 99.40 102.65 -56.19
C GLY A 314 100.24 101.39 -56.30
N LEU A 315 100.20 100.50 -55.30
CA LEU A 315 100.77 99.17 -55.37
C LEU A 315 99.63 98.18 -55.66
N ASP A 316 99.26 98.09 -56.94
CA ASP A 316 98.61 96.88 -57.44
C ASP A 316 99.60 95.73 -57.25
N VAL A 317 99.39 94.93 -56.21
CA VAL A 317 99.87 93.54 -56.24
C VAL A 317 98.76 92.75 -56.90
N GLU A 318 98.87 92.63 -58.22
CA GLU A 318 98.20 91.58 -58.98
C GLU A 318 98.55 90.22 -58.38
N ALA A 319 97.53 89.50 -57.92
CA ALA A 319 97.44 88.05 -57.95
C ALA A 319 95.96 87.64 -57.85
#